data_AF-A0A954R7W8-F1
#
_entry.id   AF-A0A954R7W8-F1
#
_cell.length_a   1.000
_cell.length_b   1.000
_cell.length_c   1.000
_cell.angle_alpha   90.00
_cell.angle_beta   90.00
_cell.angle_gamma   90.00
#
_symmetry.space_group_name_H-M   'P 1'
#
loop_
_entity.id
_entity.type
_entity.pdbx_description
1 polymer ?
#
loop_
_entity_poly.entity_id
_entity_poly.type
_entity_poly.pdbx_seq_one_letter_code
_entity_poly.pdbx_strand_id
1 'polypeptide(L)' 'NAYSINNVTGKKNADGSVTIHFGGDSSAANYLPITEGWNYVIRLYLPENEILEGDWNPPAPVPAK' A
#
# COMPACT_ATOMS: atom_id res chain seq x y z
N ASN A 1 3.83 2.96 -16.01
CA ASN A 1 4.73 3.22 -14.87
C ASN A 1 3.94 3.69 -13.67
N ALA A 2 3.50 2.77 -12.82
CA ALA A 2 2.95 3.09 -11.51
C ALA A 2 4.03 2.82 -10.47
N TYR A 3 4.43 3.86 -9.74
CA TYR A 3 5.45 3.76 -8.68
C TYR A 3 4.85 3.93 -7.28
N SER A 4 3.57 4.30 -7.19
CA SER A 4 2.87 4.48 -5.92
C SER A 4 1.36 4.36 -6.09
N ILE A 5 0.69 4.01 -5.00
CA ILE A 5 -0.76 4.08 -4.82
C ILE A 5 -1.00 5.00 -3.62
N ASN A 6 -2.02 5.85 -3.67
CA ASN A 6 -2.37 6.79 -2.60
C ASN A 6 -3.89 6.86 -2.40
N ASN A 7 -4.34 7.69 -1.47
CA ASN A 7 -5.76 7.84 -1.11
C ASN A 7 -6.65 8.42 -2.22
N VAL A 8 -6.06 9.13 -3.20
CA VAL A 8 -6.78 9.75 -4.32
C VAL A 8 -6.92 8.77 -5.49
N THR A 9 -5.86 8.02 -5.82
CA THR A 9 -5.81 7.15 -6.99
C THR A 9 -6.12 5.69 -6.71
N GLY A 10 -6.06 5.27 -5.43
CA GLY A 10 -6.34 3.90 -5.02
C GLY A 10 -7.80 3.52 -5.25
N LYS A 11 -8.01 2.38 -5.92
CA LYS A 11 -9.32 1.74 -6.00
C LYS A 11 -9.68 1.16 -4.64
N LYS A 12 -10.78 1.63 -4.07
CA LYS A 12 -11.27 1.21 -2.75
C LYS A 12 -12.07 -0.08 -2.85
N ASN A 13 -11.97 -0.91 -1.83
CA ASN A 13 -12.83 -2.05 -1.57
C ASN A 13 -14.22 -1.58 -1.11
N ALA A 14 -15.17 -2.51 -1.03
CA ALA A 14 -16.54 -2.20 -0.58
C ALA A 14 -16.62 -1.68 0.86
N ASP A 15 -15.67 -2.07 1.72
CA ASP A 15 -15.52 -1.60 3.10
C ASP A 15 -14.73 -0.28 3.22
N GLY A 16 -14.32 0.30 2.09
CA GLY A 16 -13.54 1.54 2.04
C GLY A 16 -12.02 1.36 2.22
N SER A 17 -11.54 0.14 2.52
CA SER A 17 -10.11 -0.16 2.57
C SER A 17 -9.48 -0.16 1.16
N VAL A 18 -8.14 -0.22 1.09
CA VAL A 18 -7.40 -0.32 -0.17
C VAL A 18 -6.47 -1.51 -0.10
N THR A 19 -6.64 -2.46 -1.02
CA THR A 19 -5.68 -3.57 -1.23
C THR A 19 -4.65 -3.16 -2.27
N ILE A 20 -3.36 -3.30 -1.97
CA ILE A 20 -2.26 -3.07 -2.91
C ILE A 20 -1.67 -4.41 -3.32
N HIS A 21 -1.52 -4.65 -4.62
CA HIS A 21 -0.93 -5.89 -5.15
C HIS A 21 0.52 -5.64 -5.58
N PHE A 22 1.47 -6.20 -4.84
CA PHE A 22 2.90 -6.12 -5.14
C PHE A 22 3.31 -7.30 -6.02
N GLY A 23 3.54 -7.06 -7.31
CA GLY A 23 3.81 -8.12 -8.29
C GLY A 23 2.60 -9.03 -8.57
N GLY A 24 2.85 -10.16 -9.23
CA GLY A 24 1.79 -11.10 -9.63
C GLY A 24 1.01 -10.64 -10.87
N ASP A 25 -0.33 -10.68 -10.79
CA ASP A 25 -1.23 -10.33 -11.89
C ASP A 25 -1.25 -8.81 -12.14
N SER A 26 -0.73 -8.37 -13.29
CA SER A 26 -0.67 -6.96 -13.67
C SER A 26 -2.03 -6.34 -14.00
N SER A 27 -3.10 -7.14 -14.12
CA SER A 27 -4.47 -6.66 -14.32
C SER A 27 -5.19 -6.33 -13.01
N ALA A 28 -4.64 -6.74 -11.86
CA ALA A 28 -5.21 -6.50 -10.56
C ALA A 28 -5.34 -5.00 -10.24
N ALA A 29 -6.36 -4.64 -9.45
CA ALA A 29 -6.51 -3.29 -8.93
C ALA A 29 -5.30 -2.90 -8.07
N ASN A 30 -4.86 -1.64 -8.17
CA ASN A 30 -3.74 -1.11 -7.37
C ASN A 30 -2.45 -1.93 -7.49
N TYR A 31 -2.19 -2.49 -8.68
CA TYR A 31 -0.96 -3.22 -8.98
C TYR A 31 0.26 -2.30 -8.97
N LEU A 32 1.30 -2.74 -8.25
CA LEU A 32 2.63 -2.18 -8.28
C LEU A 32 3.62 -3.26 -8.75
N PRO A 33 4.37 -3.04 -9.84
CA PRO A 33 5.44 -3.95 -10.21
C PRO A 33 6.54 -3.92 -9.14
N ILE A 34 7.10 -5.10 -8.85
CA ILE A 34 8.22 -5.27 -7.93
C ILE A 34 9.42 -5.91 -8.64
N THR A 35 10.59 -5.77 -8.03
CA THR A 35 11.83 -6.43 -8.45
C THR A 35 12.31 -7.37 -7.35
N GLU A 36 13.26 -8.24 -7.65
CA GLU A 36 13.96 -9.02 -6.61
C GLU A 36 14.57 -8.09 -5.56
N GLY A 37 14.44 -8.43 -4.27
CA GLY A 37 14.96 -7.63 -3.16
C GLY A 37 14.25 -6.29 -2.90
N TRP A 38 13.02 -6.09 -3.42
CA TRP A 38 12.27 -4.85 -3.24
C TRP A 38 12.01 -4.50 -1.77
N ASN A 39 11.79 -3.20 -1.54
CA ASN A 39 11.25 -2.66 -0.30
C ASN A 39 10.12 -1.66 -0.62
N TYR A 40 9.42 -1.20 0.41
CA TYR A 40 8.36 -0.18 0.26
C TYR A 40 8.41 0.81 1.42
N VAL A 41 7.76 1.96 1.19
CA VAL A 41 7.58 3.01 2.19
C VAL A 41 6.14 3.47 2.18
N ILE A 42 5.59 3.72 3.36
CA ILE A 42 4.30 4.39 3.53
C ILE A 42 4.58 5.83 3.92
N ARG A 43 3.99 6.77 3.19
CA ARG A 43 4.10 8.21 3.48
C ARG A 43 2.73 8.72 3.92
N LEU A 44 2.72 9.34 5.09
CA LEU A 44 1.54 9.95 5.68
C LEU A 44 1.73 11.47 5.63
N TYR A 45 0.72 12.17 5.12
CA TYR A 45 0.70 13.63 5.06
C TYR A 45 -0.20 14.13 6.17
N LEU A 46 0.36 14.94 7.08
CA LEU A 46 -0.31 15.38 8.30
C LEU A 46 -0.76 14.18 9.18
N PRO A 47 0.17 13.31 9.62
CA PRO A 47 -0.16 12.18 10.49
C PRO A 47 -0.69 12.65 11.85
N GLU A 48 -1.58 11.86 12.45
CA GLU A 48 -2.04 12.04 13.82
C GLU A 48 -0.95 11.63 14.83
N ASN A 49 -1.12 12.00 16.11
CA ASN A 49 -0.08 11.82 17.13
C ASN A 49 0.28 10.34 17.35
N GLU A 50 -0.68 9.42 17.27
CA GLU A 50 -0.48 7.98 17.44
C GLU A 50 0.54 7.43 16.42
N ILE A 51 0.60 8.02 15.23
CA ILE A 51 1.59 7.66 14.21
C ILE A 51 2.95 8.29 14.55
N LEU A 52 2.96 9.54 15.02
CA LEU A 52 4.20 10.27 15.37
C LEU A 52 4.91 9.67 16.58
N GLU A 53 4.16 9.21 17.58
CA GLU A 53 4.65 8.56 18.79
C GLU A 53 5.01 7.07 18.56
N GLY A 54 4.61 6.50 17.41
CA GLY A 54 4.90 5.11 17.05
C GLY A 54 3.94 4.08 17.64
N ASP A 55 2.80 4.53 18.17
CA ASP A 55 1.74 3.68 18.71
C ASP A 55 0.90 2.99 17.62
N TRP A 56 1.05 3.42 16.37
CA TRP A 56 0.42 2.81 15.21
C TRP A 56 1.44 2.09 14.33
N ASN A 57 1.12 0.83 13.99
CA ASN A 57 1.90 0.05 13.03
C ASN A 57 1.18 -0.01 11.67
N PRO A 58 1.89 0.23 10.56
CA PRO A 58 1.32 0.06 9.24
C PRO A 58 1.00 -1.41 8.92
N PRO A 59 0.03 -1.67 8.03
CA PRO A 59 -0.18 -3.00 7.50
C PRO A 59 1.09 -3.57 6.86
N ALA A 60 1.45 -4.80 7.22
CA ALA A 60 2.53 -5.53 6.57
C ALA A 60 2.02 -6.25 5.31
N PRO A 61 2.82 -6.33 4.22
CA PRO A 61 2.48 -7.14 3.07
C PRO A 61 2.48 -8.60 3.49
N VAL A 62 1.51 -9.34 2.96
CA VAL A 62 1.42 -10.78 3.14
C VAL A 62 1.72 -11.47 1.80
N PRO A 63 2.33 -12.67 1.81
CA PRO A 63 2.47 -13.45 0.59
C PRO A 63 1.10 -13.65 -0.08
N ALA A 64 1.04 -13.41 -1.39
CA ALA A 64 -0.13 -13.78 -2.18
C ALA A 64 -0.29 -15.32 -2.15
N LYS A 65 -1.54 -15.78 -2.11
CA LYS A 65 -1.86 -17.20 -2.21
C LYS A 65 -1.82 -17.68 -3.66
#